data_AF-E1QGU8-F1
#
_entry.id   AF-E1QGU8-F1
#
_cell.length_a   1.000
_cell.length_b   1.000
_cell.length_c   1.000
_cell.angle_alpha   90.00
_cell.angle_beta   90.00
_cell.angle_gamma   90.00
#
_symmetry.space_group_name_H-M   'P 1'
#
loop_
_entity.id
_entity.type
_entity.pdbx_description
1 polymer ?
#
loop_
_entity_poly.entity_id
_entity_poly.type
_entity_poly.pdbx_seq_one_letter_code
_entity_poly.pdbx_strand_id
1 'polypeptide(L)'
;MLFQAMIVLALSLGLLLFITARGLGPMSQGETIVRYAALLAQDAPAARLVQTIMGDGPPQWAMGLCVVWERANVAGFWWVPLVLALIVWLVGRAARRRRGP
;
A
#
# COMPACT_ATOMS: atom_id res chain seq x y z
N MET A 1 -16.95 5.47 14.82
CA MET A 1 -16.95 4.61 13.61
C MET A 1 -15.94 5.07 12.57
N LEU A 2 -15.90 6.36 12.22
CA LEU A 2 -14.94 6.93 11.25
C LEU A 2 -13.46 6.67 11.60
N PHE A 3 -13.07 6.88 12.85
CA PHE A 3 -11.71 6.60 13.33
C PHE A 3 -11.29 5.12 13.16
N GLN A 4 -12.21 4.20 13.47
CA GLN A 4 -11.95 2.77 13.33
C GLN A 4 -11.85 2.35 11.85
N ALA A 5 -12.68 2.94 10.98
CA ALA A 5 -12.58 2.72 9.54
C ALA A 5 -11.25 3.23 8.98
N MET A 6 -10.77 4.39 9.42
CA MET A 6 -9.45 4.92 9.04
C MET A 6 -8.31 3.99 9.47
N ILE A 7 -8.35 3.46 10.70
CA ILE A 7 -7.33 2.52 11.18
C ILE A 7 -7.31 1.26 10.30
N VAL A 8 -8.49 0.68 10.03
CA VAL A 8 -8.60 -0.52 9.18
C VAL A 8 -8.06 -0.24 7.78
N LEU A 9 -8.36 0.93 7.22
CA LEU A 9 -7.89 1.32 5.89
C LEU A 9 -6.36 1.50 5.86
N ALA A 10 -5.80 2.18 6.86
CA ALA A 10 -4.35 2.38 6.99
C ALA A 10 -3.60 1.05 7.19
N LEU A 11 -4.13 0.15 8.03
CA LEU A 11 -3.56 -1.19 8.24
C LEU A 11 -3.62 -2.03 6.97
N SER A 12 -4.75 -2.00 6.27
CA SER A 12 -4.93 -2.73 5.00
C SER A 12 -3.95 -2.26 3.94
N LEU A 13 -3.81 -0.94 3.79
CA LEU A 13 -2.89 -0.33 2.85
C LEU A 13 -1.43 -0.65 3.22
N GLY A 14 -1.07 -0.48 4.49
CA GLY A 14 0.28 -0.81 4.98
C GLY A 14 0.63 -2.28 4.77
N LEU A 15 -0.30 -3.20 5.03
CA LEU A 15 -0.12 -4.63 4.82
C LEU A 15 0.06 -4.96 3.33
N LEU A 16 -0.78 -4.39 2.46
CA LEU A 16 -0.67 -4.57 1.01
C LEU A 16 0.71 -4.13 0.52
N LEU A 17 1.12 -2.90 0.85
CA LEU A 17 2.43 -2.37 0.48
C LEU A 17 3.58 -3.21 1.04
N PHE A 18 3.45 -3.69 2.28
CA PHE A 18 4.46 -4.53 2.91
C PHE A 18 4.60 -5.89 2.20
N ILE A 19 3.49 -6.56 1.89
CA ILE A 19 3.50 -7.84 1.15
C ILE A 19 4.09 -7.64 -0.25
N THR A 20 3.68 -6.59 -0.95
CA THR A 20 4.21 -6.29 -2.28
C THR A 20 5.71 -5.98 -2.24
N ALA A 21 6.17 -5.19 -1.27
CA ALA A 21 7.60 -4.91 -1.10
C ALA A 21 8.41 -6.17 -0.81
N ARG A 22 7.87 -7.08 0.02
CA ARG A 22 8.50 -8.38 0.29
C ARG A 22 8.54 -9.28 -0.95
N GLY A 23 7.48 -9.30 -1.75
CA GLY A 23 7.43 -10.05 -3.00
C GLY A 23 8.38 -9.53 -4.08
N LEU A 24 8.75 -8.26 -4.02
CA LEU A 24 9.72 -7.65 -4.94
C LEU A 24 11.18 -7.92 -4.56
N GLY A 25 11.45 -8.33 -3.32
CA GLY A 25 12.80 -8.57 -2.83
C GLY A 25 13.63 -7.29 -2.62
N PRO A 26 14.87 -7.41 -2.13
CA PRO A 26 15.77 -6.26 -1.99
C PRO A 26 16.14 -5.73 -3.38
N MET A 27 15.70 -4.52 -3.70
CA MET A 27 16.08 -3.82 -4.93
C MET A 27 17.40 -3.08 -4.74
N SER A 28 18.31 -3.24 -5.70
CA SER A 28 19.49 -2.39 -5.78
C SER A 28 19.09 -0.96 -6.16
N GLN A 29 19.93 0.02 -5.83
CA GLN A 29 19.65 1.43 -6.14
C GLN A 29 19.46 1.68 -7.64
N GLY A 30 20.28 1.05 -8.49
CA GLY A 30 20.14 1.15 -9.95
C GLY A 30 18.83 0.54 -10.46
N GLU A 31 18.40 -0.58 -9.90
CA GLU A 31 17.15 -1.23 -10.29
C GLU A 31 15.92 -0.40 -9.93
N THR A 32 15.91 0.23 -8.74
CA THR A 32 14.83 1.14 -8.34
C THR A 32 14.71 2.33 -9.30
N ILE A 33 15.84 2.92 -9.71
CA ILE A 33 15.86 4.04 -10.66
C ILE A 33 15.29 3.61 -12.01
N VAL A 34 15.73 2.46 -12.54
CA VAL A 34 15.25 1.95 -13.83
C VAL A 34 13.74 1.67 -13.79
N ARG A 35 13.25 1.03 -12.73
CA ARG A 35 11.82 0.74 -12.56
C ARG A 35 11.01 2.03 -12.40
N TYR A 36 11.52 3.01 -11.67
CA TYR A 36 10.87 4.31 -11.52
C TYR A 36 10.83 5.09 -12.85
N ALA A 37 11.94 5.12 -13.60
CA ALA A 37 11.99 5.73 -14.92
C ALA A 37 11.02 5.06 -15.91
N ALA A 38 10.87 3.73 -15.84
CA ALA A 38 9.86 3.02 -16.63
C ALA A 38 8.43 3.42 -16.26
N LEU A 39 8.14 3.70 -15.00
CA LEU A 39 6.83 4.19 -14.55
C LEU A 39 6.57 5.63 -15.02
N LEU A 40 7.59 6.50 -15.01
CA LEU A 40 7.48 7.84 -15.59
C LEU A 40 7.21 7.76 -17.10
N ALA A 41 7.93 6.90 -17.83
CA ALA A 41 7.71 6.70 -19.26
C ALA A 41 6.31 6.13 -19.60
N GLN A 42 5.68 5.43 -18.65
CA GLN A 42 4.32 4.90 -18.78
C GLN A 42 3.26 5.87 -18.26
N ASP A 43 3.64 7.08 -17.84
CA ASP A 43 2.73 8.06 -17.25
C ASP A 43 1.96 7.53 -16.03
N ALA A 44 2.61 6.67 -15.25
CA ALA A 44 2.01 6.11 -14.06
C ALA A 44 1.63 7.22 -13.05
N PRO A 45 0.41 7.22 -12.51
CA PRO A 45 -0.09 8.30 -11.68
C PRO A 45 0.72 8.50 -10.40
N ALA A 46 1.21 7.43 -9.76
CA ALA A 46 2.08 7.56 -8.59
C ALA A 46 3.43 8.19 -8.93
N ALA A 47 3.99 7.88 -10.12
CA ALA A 47 5.28 8.42 -10.53
C ALA A 47 5.19 9.93 -10.81
N ARG A 48 4.12 10.37 -11.49
CA ARG A 48 3.80 11.79 -11.71
C ARG A 48 3.57 12.54 -10.41
N LEU A 49 2.86 11.94 -9.44
CA LEU A 49 2.67 12.52 -8.11
C LEU A 49 4.02 12.74 -7.39
N VAL A 50 4.88 11.71 -7.40
CA VAL A 50 6.21 11.82 -6.78
C VAL A 50 7.05 12.89 -7.46
N GLN A 51 7.03 12.98 -8.80
CA GLN A 51 7.74 14.03 -9.54
C GLN A 51 7.18 15.42 -9.24
N THR A 52 5.86 15.55 -9.09
CA THR A 52 5.21 16.84 -8.77
C THR A 52 5.57 17.32 -7.37
N ILE A 53 5.69 16.41 -6.41
CA ILE A 53 5.96 16.74 -5.00
C ILE A 53 7.46 16.92 -4.75
N MET A 54 8.31 16.11 -5.39
CA MET A 54 9.75 16.03 -5.07
C MET A 54 10.67 16.52 -6.20
N GLY A 55 10.13 16.88 -7.35
CA GLY A 55 10.89 17.31 -8.53
C GLY A 55 11.51 16.15 -9.32
N ASP A 56 12.48 16.48 -10.17
CA ASP A 56 13.06 15.54 -11.15
C ASP A 56 14.06 14.53 -10.55
N GLY A 57 14.46 14.72 -9.30
CA GLY A 57 15.43 13.86 -8.59
C GLY A 57 14.90 13.38 -7.24
N PRO A 58 13.81 12.60 -7.17
CA PRO A 58 13.26 12.13 -5.91
C PRO A 58 14.26 11.23 -5.15
N PRO A 59 14.20 11.18 -3.82
CA PRO A 59 15.05 10.30 -3.04
C PRO A 59 14.71 8.82 -3.28
N GLN A 60 15.70 7.94 -3.08
CA GLN A 60 15.58 6.51 -3.37
C GLN A 60 14.40 5.82 -2.67
N TRP A 61 14.11 6.20 -1.43
CA TRP A 61 12.99 5.64 -0.68
C TRP A 61 11.63 6.01 -1.32
N ALA A 62 11.51 7.20 -1.92
CA ALA A 62 10.29 7.66 -2.57
C ALA A 62 10.09 6.96 -3.91
N MET A 63 11.16 6.81 -4.71
CA MET A 63 11.13 6.00 -5.92
C MET A 63 10.74 4.55 -5.63
N GLY A 64 11.34 3.94 -4.59
CA GLY A 64 11.01 2.58 -4.16
C GLY A 64 9.55 2.44 -3.72
N LEU A 65 9.06 3.40 -2.94
CA LEU A 65 7.65 3.41 -2.53
C LEU A 65 6.71 3.54 -3.73
N CYS A 66 7.04 4.38 -4.71
CA CYS A 66 6.27 4.53 -5.95
C CYS A 66 6.21 3.21 -6.74
N VAL A 67 7.35 2.52 -6.88
CA VAL A 67 7.41 1.23 -7.57
C VAL A 67 6.57 0.18 -6.85
N VAL A 68 6.65 0.13 -5.52
CA VAL A 68 5.82 -0.77 -4.70
C VAL A 68 4.34 -0.41 -4.84
N TRP A 69 4.00 0.88 -4.82
CA TRP A 69 2.62 1.37 -4.92
C TRP A 69 1.97 0.98 -6.24
N GLU A 70 2.64 1.25 -7.37
CA GLU A 70 2.12 0.89 -8.69
C GLU A 70 2.02 -0.63 -8.85
N ARG A 71 3.03 -1.37 -8.36
CA ARG A 71 2.98 -2.83 -8.41
C ARG A 71 1.89 -3.41 -7.53
N ALA A 72 1.60 -2.77 -6.40
CA ALA A 72 0.53 -3.16 -5.51
C ALA A 72 -0.84 -2.92 -6.12
N ASN A 73 -0.96 -2.15 -7.21
CA ASN A 73 -2.22 -1.79 -7.87
C ASN A 73 -3.31 -1.46 -6.84
N VAL A 74 -3.03 -0.48 -5.97
CA VAL A 74 -3.88 -0.16 -4.80
C VAL A 74 -5.35 0.03 -5.19
N ALA A 75 -5.62 0.62 -6.36
CA ALA A 75 -6.97 0.78 -6.90
C ALA A 75 -7.68 -0.56 -7.17
N GLY A 76 -6.96 -1.58 -7.66
CA GLY A 76 -7.48 -2.93 -7.85
C GLY A 76 -7.80 -3.67 -6.55
N PHE A 77 -7.18 -3.26 -5.42
CA PHE A 77 -7.38 -3.86 -4.10
C PHE A 77 -8.33 -3.07 -3.19
N TRP A 78 -9.25 -2.29 -3.78
CA TRP A 78 -10.24 -1.50 -3.05
C TRP A 78 -11.12 -2.32 -2.07
N TRP A 79 -11.22 -3.63 -2.27
CA TRP A 79 -11.98 -4.56 -1.43
C TRP A 79 -11.24 -5.02 -0.17
N VAL A 80 -9.91 -4.88 -0.09
CA VAL A 80 -9.09 -5.35 1.05
C VAL A 80 -9.54 -4.72 2.39
N PRO A 81 -9.80 -3.40 2.47
CA PRO A 81 -10.33 -2.80 3.70
C PRO A 81 -11.67 -3.39 4.14
N LEU A 82 -12.55 -3.77 3.20
CA LEU A 82 -13.84 -4.39 3.51
C LEU A 82 -13.66 -5.79 4.11
N VAL A 83 -12.77 -6.59 3.53
CA VAL A 83 -12.45 -7.92 4.05
C VAL A 83 -11.83 -7.82 5.45
N LEU A 84 -10.92 -6.88 5.65
CA LEU A 84 -10.27 -6.68 6.95
C LEU A 84 -11.29 -6.19 8.01
N ALA A 85 -12.21 -5.31 7.64
CA ALA A 85 -13.32 -4.90 8.49
C ALA A 85 -14.23 -6.08 8.87
N LEU A 86 -14.54 -6.96 7.91
CA LEU A 86 -15.32 -8.18 8.14
C LEU A 86 -14.60 -9.13 9.12
N ILE A 87 -13.29 -9.32 8.96
CA ILE A 87 -12.47 -10.14 9.88
C ILE A 87 -12.51 -9.56 11.29
N VAL A 88 -12.26 -8.24 11.45
CA VAL A 88 -12.31 -7.57 12.76
C VAL A 88 -13.70 -7.72 13.40
N TRP A 89 -14.76 -7.58 12.61
CA TRP A 89 -16.12 -7.77 13.09
C TRP A 89 -16.38 -9.22 13.54
N LEU A 90 -15.95 -10.21 12.75
CA LEU A 90 -16.08 -11.64 13.08
C LEU A 90 -15.30 -11.99 14.36
N VAL A 91 -14.06 -11.52 14.47
CA VAL A 91 -13.21 -11.72 15.66
C VAL A 91 -13.84 -11.04 16.87
N GLY A 92 -14.30 -9.79 16.76
CA GLY A 92 -14.99 -9.10 17.83
C GLY A 92 -16.31 -9.77 18.23
N ARG A 93 -17.06 -10.33 17.27
CA ARG A 93 -18.27 -11.11 17.53
C ARG A 93 -17.96 -12.43 18.23
N ALA A 94 -16.92 -13.15 17.81
CA ALA A 94 -16.47 -14.38 18.45
C ALA A 94 -15.93 -14.13 19.87
N ALA A 95 -15.18 -13.05 20.08
CA ALA A 95 -14.67 -12.65 21.38
C ALA A 95 -15.80 -12.28 22.36
N ARG A 96 -16.85 -11.58 21.87
CA ARG A 96 -18.06 -11.30 22.66
C ARG A 96 -18.84 -12.57 23.02
N ARG A 97 -18.94 -13.54 22.10
CA ARG A 97 -19.56 -14.85 22.39
C ARG A 97 -18.81 -15.65 23.46
N ARG A 98 -17.48 -15.50 23.55
CA ARG A 98 -16.67 -16.14 24.60
C ARG A 98 -16.76 -15.45 25.96
N ARG A 99 -17.19 -14.19 26.01
CA ARG A 99 -17.34 -13.46 27.28
C ARG A 99 -18.70 -13.66 27.95
N GLY A 100 -19.68 -14.26 27.27
CA GLY A 100 -21.00 -14.56 27.84
C GLY A 100 -21.74 -13.32 28.39
N PRO A 101 -23.05 -13.42 28.68
CA PRO A 101 -23.61 -12.65 29.78
C PRO A 101 -22.93 -12.99 31.11
#